data_AF-A0A2B4SXL8-F1
#
_entry.id   AF-A0A2B4SXL8-F1
#
_cell.length_a   1.000
_cell.length_b   1.000
_cell.length_c   1.000
_cell.angle_alpha   90.00
_cell.angle_beta   90.00
_cell.angle_gamma   90.00
#
_symmetry.space_group_name_H-M   'P 1'
#
loop_
_entity.id
_entity.type
_entity.pdbx_description
1 polymer ?
#
loop_
_entity_poly.entity_id
_entity_poly.type
_entity_poly.pdbx_seq_one_letter_code
_entity_poly.pdbx_strand_id
1 'polypeptide(L)'
;MASNNLDCEIRTLREKLKNYRAGSIEGLHSFSDALEGEMEGMQIRLAVFGMTGAGKSSLVNTIWKTLYGRENAPAIEQSSGAEGTQLLEDFHSRSGSEDGCGGFVFHDTRGFNFDFNRAEENELFRILYGIVSAGQLIERGDWAEKMAEEAGQGAHRLEKPPVADQVHVALWVIKANDIRFVNGHYLDKFNFVRQKLNMEGVTIVTVLTHDDKLDSEERNEAKKKAMEVTGSKRAQTFVFANWLGEQEDYDTSLNENPSDVHKDFVDHQPAEENKNPSEEMTFVYTVFFIEWEACKDFLRDIRFPARTQIEVHVFHRKDTDQNQLRSMIPDKRHHDGRPIIMKHSSLTSFPNAVEDLLVYYASSFDFSRHKKPDVYLVSGEDRRYEELAKILRKDKRVSAWVIDGRRTTLLDWLDANCVCKMCKFIFESAHEGVQHYDEFHMK
;
A
#
# COMPACT_ATOMS: atom_id res chain seq x y z
N MET A 1 -25.79 -34.28 -16.52
CA MET A 1 -26.82 -33.26 -16.25
C MET A 1 -26.28 -32.10 -15.42
N ALA A 2 -25.49 -32.33 -14.37
CA ALA A 2 -24.88 -31.24 -13.57
C ALA A 2 -23.82 -30.41 -14.34
N SER A 3 -22.98 -31.03 -15.19
CA SER A 3 -21.98 -30.30 -16.00
C SER A 3 -22.62 -29.33 -17.00
N ASN A 4 -23.65 -29.78 -17.74
CA ASN A 4 -24.36 -28.95 -18.72
C ASN A 4 -25.04 -27.73 -18.07
N ASN A 5 -25.40 -27.81 -16.78
CA ASN A 5 -25.98 -26.70 -16.04
C ASN A 5 -24.91 -25.65 -15.67
N LEU A 6 -23.73 -26.11 -15.24
CA LEU A 6 -22.61 -25.24 -14.90
C LEU A 6 -22.07 -24.49 -16.13
N ASP A 7 -21.94 -25.17 -17.27
CA ASP A 7 -21.50 -24.53 -18.52
C ASP A 7 -22.49 -23.48 -19.01
N CYS A 8 -23.79 -23.75 -18.85
CA CYS A 8 -24.86 -22.80 -19.17
C CYS A 8 -24.83 -21.58 -18.22
N GLU A 9 -24.58 -21.81 -16.93
CA GLU A 9 -24.44 -20.74 -15.93
C GLU A 9 -23.21 -19.87 -16.20
N ILE A 10 -22.04 -20.49 -16.47
CA ILE A 10 -20.81 -19.78 -16.85
C ILE A 10 -21.02 -18.95 -18.10
N ARG A 11 -21.66 -19.51 -19.13
CA ARG A 11 -21.98 -18.77 -20.36
C ARG A 11 -22.90 -17.58 -20.06
N THR A 12 -23.89 -17.76 -19.19
CA THR A 12 -24.79 -16.68 -18.76
C THR A 12 -24.04 -15.57 -18.02
N LEU A 13 -23.11 -15.93 -17.12
CA LEU A 13 -22.29 -14.96 -16.40
C LEU A 13 -21.33 -14.20 -17.33
N ARG A 14 -20.72 -14.88 -18.32
CA ARG A 14 -19.87 -14.23 -19.33
C ARG A 14 -20.64 -13.20 -20.13
N GLU A 15 -21.84 -13.54 -20.60
CA GLU A 15 -22.67 -12.60 -21.36
C GLU A 15 -23.20 -11.46 -20.51
N LYS A 16 -23.52 -11.70 -19.23
CA LYS A 16 -23.83 -10.63 -18.28
C LYS A 16 -22.67 -9.67 -18.09
N LEU A 17 -21.43 -10.16 -17.99
CA LEU A 17 -20.26 -9.32 -17.79
C LEU A 17 -19.92 -8.50 -19.04
N LYS A 18 -19.95 -9.10 -20.23
CA LYS A 18 -19.67 -8.41 -21.51
C LYS A 18 -20.67 -7.28 -21.80
N ASN A 19 -21.92 -7.48 -21.42
CA ASN A 19 -23.00 -6.52 -21.68
C ASN A 19 -23.37 -5.72 -20.42
N TYR A 20 -22.52 -5.74 -19.38
CA TYR A 20 -22.77 -4.99 -18.16
C TYR A 20 -22.80 -3.49 -18.45
N ARG A 21 -23.81 -2.79 -17.92
CA ARG A 21 -23.88 -1.32 -17.96
C ARG A 21 -23.91 -0.78 -16.54
N ALA A 22 -23.27 0.35 -16.29
CA ALA A 22 -23.29 1.00 -14.99
C ALA A 22 -24.76 1.17 -14.51
N GLY A 23 -25.04 0.79 -13.27
CA GLY A 23 -26.41 0.79 -12.72
C GLY A 23 -27.28 -0.41 -13.09
N SER A 24 -26.80 -1.42 -13.83
CA SER A 24 -27.62 -2.60 -14.17
C SER A 24 -27.97 -3.50 -12.97
N ILE A 25 -27.21 -3.43 -11.88
CA ILE A 25 -27.43 -4.24 -10.67
C ILE A 25 -28.17 -3.42 -9.61
N GLU A 26 -27.58 -2.31 -9.18
CA GLU A 26 -28.12 -1.48 -8.09
C GLU A 26 -29.14 -0.44 -8.56
N GLY A 27 -29.22 -0.17 -9.87
CA GLY A 27 -30.02 0.90 -10.46
C GLY A 27 -29.26 2.22 -10.58
N LEU A 28 -29.66 3.08 -11.52
CA LEU A 28 -29.04 4.41 -11.69
C LEU A 28 -29.27 5.35 -10.50
N HIS A 29 -30.31 5.08 -9.70
CA HIS A 29 -30.63 5.85 -8.48
C HIS A 29 -29.56 5.73 -7.39
N SER A 30 -28.69 4.73 -7.44
CA SER A 30 -27.54 4.60 -6.53
C SER A 30 -26.42 5.62 -6.82
N PHE A 31 -26.50 6.33 -7.95
CA PHE A 31 -25.56 7.37 -8.37
C PHE A 31 -26.20 8.75 -8.20
N SER A 32 -26.66 9.08 -6.98
CA SER A 32 -27.40 10.32 -6.69
C SER A 32 -26.65 11.60 -7.01
N ASP A 33 -25.32 11.52 -7.06
CA ASP A 33 -24.42 12.65 -7.23
C ASP A 33 -23.97 12.81 -8.69
N ALA A 34 -24.38 11.91 -9.58
CA ALA A 34 -24.05 11.96 -11.00
C ALA A 34 -24.95 12.96 -11.75
N LEU A 35 -24.36 13.72 -12.67
CA LEU A 35 -25.09 14.64 -13.53
C LEU A 35 -25.93 13.89 -14.57
N GLU A 36 -26.98 14.54 -15.09
CA GLU A 36 -27.82 13.97 -16.15
C GLU A 36 -26.95 13.68 -17.39
N GLY A 37 -26.97 12.42 -17.85
CA GLY A 37 -26.15 11.93 -18.96
C GLY A 37 -24.73 11.47 -18.59
N GLU A 38 -24.22 11.73 -17.37
CA GLU A 38 -22.86 11.32 -16.97
C GLU A 38 -22.69 9.80 -16.92
N MET A 39 -23.76 9.10 -16.56
CA MET A 39 -23.80 7.63 -16.50
C MET A 39 -24.10 6.98 -17.86
N GLU A 40 -24.46 7.77 -18.88
CA GLU A 40 -24.84 7.25 -20.19
C GLU A 40 -23.58 6.83 -20.98
N GLY A 41 -23.50 5.55 -21.34
CA GLY A 41 -22.31 5.00 -22.00
C GLY A 41 -21.11 4.75 -21.09
N MET A 42 -21.24 4.98 -19.77
CA MET A 42 -20.18 4.74 -18.79
C MET A 42 -19.81 3.26 -18.73
N GLN A 43 -18.53 2.97 -18.94
CA GLN A 43 -17.93 1.65 -18.75
C GLN A 43 -17.18 1.58 -17.43
N ILE A 44 -17.28 0.44 -16.73
CA ILE A 44 -16.48 0.23 -15.52
C ILE A 44 -15.02 0.05 -15.93
N ARG A 45 -14.16 0.91 -15.42
CA ARG A 45 -12.71 0.84 -15.61
C ARG A 45 -12.04 0.12 -14.44
N LEU A 46 -11.25 -0.90 -14.76
CA LEU A 46 -10.43 -1.67 -13.85
C LEU A 46 -8.96 -1.42 -14.15
N ALA A 47 -8.13 -1.19 -13.15
CA ALA A 47 -6.69 -1.13 -13.31
C ALA A 47 -6.01 -2.27 -12.54
N VAL A 48 -5.07 -2.96 -13.19
CA VAL A 48 -4.36 -4.11 -12.63
C VAL A 48 -3.02 -3.67 -12.10
N PHE A 49 -2.88 -3.63 -10.78
CA PHE A 49 -1.68 -3.22 -10.07
C PHE A 49 -0.95 -4.40 -9.45
N GLY A 50 0.34 -4.23 -9.13
CA GLY A 50 1.15 -5.28 -8.51
C GLY A 50 2.60 -5.30 -8.99
N MET A 51 3.43 -6.11 -8.34
CA MET A 51 4.86 -6.13 -8.61
C MET A 51 5.20 -6.56 -10.03
N THR A 52 6.39 -6.17 -10.49
CA THR A 52 7.02 -6.81 -11.65
C THR A 52 7.14 -8.31 -11.37
N GLY A 53 6.65 -9.13 -12.31
CA GLY A 53 6.63 -10.59 -12.14
C GLY A 53 5.52 -11.13 -11.20
N ALA A 54 4.59 -10.30 -10.74
CA ALA A 54 3.44 -10.77 -9.93
C ALA A 54 2.39 -11.57 -10.72
N GLY A 55 2.48 -11.61 -12.05
CA GLY A 55 1.52 -12.32 -12.91
C GLY A 55 0.34 -11.47 -13.38
N LYS A 56 0.47 -10.13 -13.40
CA LYS A 56 -0.57 -9.19 -13.88
C LYS A 56 -1.04 -9.49 -15.30
N SER A 57 -0.12 -9.49 -16.27
CA SER A 57 -0.47 -9.76 -17.66
C SER A 57 -0.96 -11.20 -17.88
N SER A 58 -0.48 -12.17 -17.09
CA SER A 58 -1.01 -13.55 -17.09
C SER A 58 -2.46 -13.61 -16.61
N LEU A 59 -2.81 -12.84 -15.58
CA LEU A 59 -4.18 -12.70 -15.09
C LEU A 59 -5.08 -12.07 -16.17
N VAL A 60 -4.65 -10.96 -16.77
CA VAL A 60 -5.37 -10.28 -17.86
C VAL A 60 -5.63 -11.25 -19.01
N ASN A 61 -4.59 -11.96 -19.47
CA ASN A 61 -4.70 -13.00 -20.50
C ASN A 61 -5.74 -14.07 -20.17
N THR A 62 -5.76 -14.53 -18.91
CA THR A 62 -6.68 -15.59 -18.52
C THR A 62 -8.12 -15.08 -18.43
N ILE A 63 -8.34 -13.85 -17.98
CA ILE A 63 -9.64 -13.20 -18.02
C ILE A 63 -10.15 -13.10 -19.46
N TRP A 64 -9.32 -12.64 -20.40
CA TRP A 64 -9.69 -12.54 -21.82
C TRP A 64 -10.03 -13.88 -22.46
N LYS A 65 -9.17 -14.89 -22.27
CA LYS A 65 -9.41 -16.25 -22.78
C LYS A 65 -10.68 -16.86 -22.18
N THR A 66 -10.96 -16.57 -20.91
CA THR A 66 -12.19 -17.04 -20.25
C THR A 66 -13.43 -16.35 -20.84
N LEU A 67 -13.36 -15.06 -21.16
CA LEU A 67 -14.53 -14.31 -21.65
C LEU A 67 -14.84 -14.57 -23.13
N TYR A 68 -13.82 -14.64 -23.99
CA TYR A 68 -13.99 -14.67 -25.46
C TYR A 68 -13.62 -16.01 -26.10
N GLY A 69 -13.03 -16.94 -25.32
CA GLY A 69 -12.50 -18.20 -25.83
C GLY A 69 -11.05 -18.05 -26.33
N ARG A 70 -10.33 -19.17 -26.46
CA ARG A 70 -8.90 -19.19 -26.82
C ARG A 70 -8.60 -18.57 -28.19
N GLU A 71 -9.51 -18.71 -29.15
CA GLU A 71 -9.31 -18.30 -30.54
C GLU A 71 -9.65 -16.82 -30.80
N ASN A 72 -10.51 -16.21 -29.96
CA ASN A 72 -10.96 -14.82 -30.11
C ASN A 72 -10.35 -13.89 -29.05
N ALA A 73 -9.48 -14.39 -28.18
CA ALA A 73 -8.77 -13.54 -27.22
C ALA A 73 -7.74 -12.69 -27.98
N PRO A 74 -7.64 -11.38 -27.71
CA PRO A 74 -6.60 -10.54 -28.30
C PRO A 74 -5.21 -11.16 -28.03
N ALA A 75 -4.35 -11.17 -29.04
CA ALA A 75 -2.96 -11.58 -28.88
C ALA A 75 -2.22 -10.54 -28.02
N ILE A 76 -2.17 -10.77 -26.72
CA ILE A 76 -1.38 -9.97 -25.78
C ILE A 76 0.06 -10.49 -25.90
N GLU A 77 0.83 -9.87 -26.79
CA GLU A 77 2.25 -10.17 -26.96
C GLU A 77 3.03 -9.65 -25.74
N GLN A 78 3.48 -10.56 -24.89
CA GLN A 78 4.42 -10.22 -23.82
C GLN A 78 5.76 -9.83 -24.47
N SER A 79 6.17 -8.57 -24.33
CA SER A 79 7.52 -8.17 -24.76
C SER A 79 8.55 -8.92 -23.90
N SER A 80 9.34 -9.76 -24.56
CA SER A 80 10.38 -10.58 -23.94
C SER A 80 11.57 -9.71 -23.52
N GLY A 81 11.79 -9.58 -22.22
CA GLY A 81 13.05 -9.10 -21.63
C GLY A 81 12.89 -7.87 -20.73
N ALA A 82 13.26 -8.03 -19.45
CA ALA A 82 13.45 -6.99 -18.44
C ALA A 82 12.33 -5.91 -18.35
N GLU A 83 11.38 -6.11 -17.41
CA GLU A 83 10.22 -5.23 -17.15
C GLU A 83 9.16 -5.21 -18.26
N GLY A 84 8.46 -6.35 -18.42
CA GLY A 84 7.55 -6.64 -19.54
C GLY A 84 6.29 -5.79 -19.72
N THR A 85 6.12 -4.65 -19.05
CA THR A 85 5.01 -3.70 -19.33
C THR A 85 5.55 -2.29 -19.19
N GLN A 86 5.87 -1.61 -20.30
CA GLN A 86 6.39 -0.23 -20.31
C GLN A 86 5.32 0.81 -20.70
N LEU A 87 4.16 0.35 -21.18
CA LEU A 87 3.03 1.13 -21.68
C LEU A 87 1.76 0.73 -20.93
N LEU A 88 0.85 1.68 -20.69
CA LEU A 88 -0.50 1.35 -20.24
C LEU A 88 -1.26 0.71 -21.41
N GLU A 89 -1.77 -0.49 -21.26
CA GLU A 89 -2.57 -1.17 -22.29
C GLU A 89 -4.05 -1.21 -21.88
N ASP A 90 -4.91 -0.68 -22.74
CA ASP A 90 -6.35 -0.66 -22.54
C ASP A 90 -7.02 -1.80 -23.30
N PHE A 91 -7.68 -2.69 -22.56
CA PHE A 91 -8.46 -3.76 -23.13
C PHE A 91 -9.95 -3.51 -22.93
N HIS A 92 -10.64 -3.21 -24.02
CA HIS A 92 -12.07 -2.94 -24.01
C HIS A 92 -12.87 -4.22 -24.20
N SER A 93 -13.74 -4.53 -23.25
CA SER A 93 -14.67 -5.65 -23.42
C SER A 93 -15.68 -5.28 -24.50
N ARG A 94 -15.71 -6.05 -25.60
CA ARG A 94 -16.59 -5.77 -26.73
C ARG A 94 -18.02 -6.14 -26.33
N SER A 95 -18.90 -5.15 -26.23
CA SER A 95 -20.34 -5.40 -26.10
C SER A 95 -20.84 -6.17 -27.32
N GLY A 96 -21.76 -7.12 -27.11
CA GLY A 96 -22.46 -7.80 -28.21
C GLY A 96 -23.62 -6.99 -28.80
N SER A 97 -23.91 -5.81 -28.25
CA SER A 97 -25.04 -4.94 -28.66
C SER A 97 -24.64 -3.96 -29.77
N GLU A 98 -25.56 -3.71 -30.72
CA GLU A 98 -25.40 -2.77 -31.85
C GLU A 98 -25.02 -1.33 -31.42
N ASP A 99 -25.37 -0.92 -30.19
CA ASP A 99 -25.10 0.43 -29.67
C ASP A 99 -23.69 0.66 -29.10
N GLY A 100 -22.84 -0.37 -28.98
CA GLY A 100 -21.46 -0.23 -28.46
C GLY A 100 -21.31 0.15 -26.96
N CYS A 101 -22.38 0.59 -26.29
CA CYS A 101 -22.37 1.17 -24.93
C CYS A 101 -22.44 0.15 -23.77
N GLY A 102 -21.68 -0.96 -23.82
CA GLY A 102 -21.66 -1.97 -22.75
C GLY A 102 -20.27 -2.52 -22.48
N GLY A 103 -20.05 -3.02 -21.25
CA GLY A 103 -18.82 -3.71 -20.87
C GLY A 103 -17.96 -2.99 -19.82
N PHE A 104 -16.68 -3.32 -19.83
CA PHE A 104 -15.66 -2.81 -18.92
C PHE A 104 -14.33 -2.60 -19.67
N VAL A 105 -13.45 -1.79 -19.08
CA VAL A 105 -12.09 -1.50 -19.58
C VAL A 105 -11.08 -2.03 -18.58
N PHE A 106 -10.05 -2.73 -19.06
CA PHE A 106 -8.88 -3.11 -18.26
C PHE A 106 -7.68 -2.25 -18.62
N HIS A 107 -7.02 -1.69 -17.61
CA HIS A 107 -5.74 -1.03 -17.72
C HIS A 107 -4.66 -1.96 -17.14
N ASP A 108 -3.81 -2.57 -17.98
CA ASP A 108 -2.63 -3.32 -17.49
C ASP A 108 -1.50 -2.33 -17.21
N THR A 109 -1.02 -2.29 -15.96
CA THR A 109 -0.01 -1.31 -15.54
C THR A 109 1.39 -1.92 -15.51
N ARG A 110 2.40 -1.06 -15.63
CA ARG A 110 3.77 -1.44 -15.30
C ARG A 110 3.85 -2.02 -13.88
N GLY A 111 4.81 -2.94 -13.68
CA GLY A 111 5.10 -3.45 -12.35
C GLY A 111 5.66 -2.37 -11.43
N PHE A 112 5.15 -2.33 -10.21
CA PHE A 112 5.67 -1.49 -9.15
C PHE A 112 6.79 -2.21 -8.41
N ASN A 113 7.84 -1.49 -8.02
CA ASN A 113 8.91 -2.02 -7.18
C ASN A 113 8.53 -2.02 -5.70
N PHE A 114 7.35 -1.49 -5.36
CA PHE A 114 6.82 -1.40 -4.00
C PHE A 114 7.75 -0.61 -3.08
N ASP A 115 8.49 0.36 -3.61
CA ASP A 115 9.17 1.34 -2.77
C ASP A 115 8.31 2.60 -2.59
N PHE A 116 7.21 2.72 -3.36
CA PHE A 116 6.24 3.82 -3.36
C PHE A 116 6.93 5.17 -3.15
N ASN A 117 8.02 5.38 -3.87
CA ASN A 117 8.64 6.68 -3.93
C ASN A 117 7.67 7.65 -4.64
N ARG A 118 7.95 8.94 -4.55
CA ARG A 118 7.10 9.99 -5.15
C ARG A 118 6.79 9.75 -6.63
N ALA A 119 7.68 9.11 -7.39
CA ALA A 119 7.45 8.79 -8.79
C ALA A 119 6.41 7.67 -8.96
N GLU A 120 6.52 6.58 -8.19
CA GLU A 120 5.53 5.49 -8.18
C GLU A 120 4.17 5.95 -7.66
N GLU A 121 4.13 6.81 -6.64
CA GLU A 121 2.88 7.42 -6.15
C GLU A 121 2.22 8.28 -7.23
N ASN A 122 2.98 9.18 -7.86
CA ASN A 122 2.46 10.01 -8.95
C ASN A 122 1.95 9.18 -10.13
N GLU A 123 2.65 8.10 -10.48
CA GLU A 123 2.21 7.14 -11.51
C GLU A 123 0.88 6.49 -11.13
N LEU A 124 0.75 5.99 -9.90
CA LEU A 124 -0.50 5.43 -9.38
C LEU A 124 -1.65 6.43 -9.52
N PHE A 125 -1.49 7.67 -9.06
CA PHE A 125 -2.54 8.69 -9.17
C PHE A 125 -2.90 9.04 -10.61
N ARG A 126 -1.90 9.18 -11.48
CA ARG A 126 -2.16 9.49 -12.89
C ARG A 126 -2.96 8.38 -13.58
N ILE A 127 -2.72 7.12 -13.23
CA ILE A 127 -3.52 5.98 -13.71
C ILE A 127 -4.93 6.03 -13.10
N LEU A 128 -5.05 6.24 -11.79
CA LEU A 128 -6.35 6.26 -11.10
C LEU A 128 -7.28 7.36 -11.62
N TYR A 129 -6.73 8.54 -11.91
CA TYR A 129 -7.49 9.66 -12.47
C TYR A 129 -7.64 9.59 -13.99
N GLY A 130 -7.16 8.54 -14.68
CA GLY A 130 -7.28 8.43 -16.13
C GLY A 130 -6.47 9.47 -16.92
N ILE A 131 -5.47 10.08 -16.29
CA ILE A 131 -4.59 11.10 -16.90
C ILE A 131 -3.60 10.45 -17.87
N VAL A 132 -3.24 9.19 -17.65
CA VAL A 132 -2.40 8.40 -18.56
C VAL A 132 -3.31 7.64 -19.52
N SER A 133 -3.19 7.94 -20.81
CA SER A 133 -3.93 7.23 -21.86
C SER A 133 -3.20 5.97 -22.30
N ALA A 134 -3.94 5.02 -22.89
CA ALA A 134 -3.41 3.81 -23.50
C ALA A 134 -2.26 4.12 -24.49
N GLY A 135 -1.16 3.37 -24.42
CA GLY A 135 0.00 3.53 -25.30
C GLY A 135 0.94 4.69 -24.93
N GLN A 136 0.71 5.38 -23.81
CA GLN A 136 1.65 6.39 -23.32
C GLN A 136 2.81 5.73 -22.54
N LEU A 137 4.04 6.11 -22.86
CA LEU A 137 5.24 5.65 -22.15
C LEU A 137 5.21 6.17 -20.71
N ILE A 138 5.24 5.25 -19.76
CA ILE A 138 5.31 5.56 -18.34
C ILE A 138 6.78 5.76 -17.97
N GLU A 139 7.31 6.96 -18.26
CA GLU A 139 8.69 7.32 -17.88
C GLU A 139 8.79 7.63 -16.39
N ARG A 140 9.68 6.92 -15.69
CA ARG A 140 10.09 7.23 -14.32
C ARG A 140 11.40 8.01 -14.36
N GLY A 141 11.36 9.30 -14.02
CA GLY A 141 12.56 10.15 -13.99
C GLY A 141 12.22 11.64 -14.08
N ASP A 142 13.24 12.47 -14.35
CA ASP A 142 13.17 13.94 -14.41
C ASP A 142 12.07 14.48 -15.34
N TRP A 143 11.61 13.69 -16.32
CA TRP A 143 10.49 14.04 -17.19
C TRP A 143 9.13 14.03 -16.47
N ALA A 144 8.89 13.08 -15.54
CA ALA A 144 7.68 13.05 -14.73
C ALA A 144 7.66 14.19 -13.69
N GLU A 145 8.83 14.58 -13.19
CA GLU A 145 9.00 15.79 -12.36
C GLU A 145 8.80 17.06 -13.20
N LYS A 146 9.32 17.12 -14.42
CA LYS A 146 9.07 18.23 -15.36
C LYS A 146 7.61 18.35 -15.78
N MET A 147 6.92 17.24 -16.06
CA MET A 147 5.49 17.26 -16.35
C MET A 147 4.68 17.68 -15.11
N ALA A 148 5.11 17.30 -13.91
CA ALA A 148 4.51 17.78 -12.66
C ALA A 148 4.83 19.26 -12.36
N GLU A 149 6.00 19.77 -12.78
CA GLU A 149 6.41 21.18 -12.69
C GLU A 149 5.73 22.06 -13.75
N GLU A 150 5.64 21.60 -15.01
CA GLU A 150 4.98 22.27 -16.13
C GLU A 150 3.47 22.37 -15.90
N ALA A 151 2.88 21.36 -15.25
CA ALA A 151 1.49 21.40 -14.83
C ALA A 151 1.28 22.30 -13.58
N GLY A 152 2.37 22.72 -12.92
CA GLY A 152 2.38 23.62 -11.76
C GLY A 152 1.83 22.99 -10.48
N GLN A 153 2.06 23.62 -9.32
CA GLN A 153 1.54 23.19 -8.01
C GLN A 153 0.00 23.17 -7.90
N GLY A 154 -0.70 23.44 -9.01
CA GLY A 154 -2.15 23.42 -9.16
C GLY A 154 -2.67 22.43 -10.21
N ALA A 155 -1.85 21.57 -10.83
CA ALA A 155 -2.38 20.63 -11.82
C ALA A 155 -3.25 19.50 -11.28
N HIS A 156 -3.13 19.16 -10.00
CA HIS A 156 -4.13 18.33 -9.33
C HIS A 156 -5.44 19.09 -9.05
N ARG A 157 -5.46 20.41 -9.31
CA ARG A 157 -6.66 21.26 -9.32
C ARG A 157 -7.17 21.54 -10.74
N LEU A 158 -6.59 20.92 -11.77
CA LEU A 158 -7.34 20.73 -13.01
C LEU A 158 -8.50 19.81 -12.64
N GLU A 159 -9.70 20.24 -12.99
CA GLU A 159 -10.98 19.59 -12.71
C GLU A 159 -10.82 18.07 -12.66
N LYS A 160 -11.16 17.46 -11.52
CA LYS A 160 -11.17 16.00 -11.40
C LYS A 160 -11.96 15.49 -12.62
N PRO A 161 -11.34 14.68 -13.50
CA PRO A 161 -11.95 14.33 -14.77
C PRO A 161 -13.29 13.62 -14.50
N PRO A 162 -14.22 13.60 -15.47
CA PRO A 162 -15.50 12.92 -15.29
C PRO A 162 -15.32 11.52 -14.70
N VAL A 163 -16.25 11.07 -13.86
CA VAL A 163 -16.12 9.76 -13.18
C VAL A 163 -15.95 8.64 -14.21
N ALA A 164 -16.55 8.78 -15.39
CA ALA A 164 -16.42 7.86 -16.52
C ALA A 164 -14.97 7.62 -16.99
N ASP A 165 -14.05 8.55 -16.75
CA ASP A 165 -12.64 8.43 -17.14
C ASP A 165 -11.74 7.90 -16.01
N GLN A 166 -12.25 7.82 -14.78
CA GLN A 166 -11.50 7.38 -13.62
C GLN A 166 -11.52 5.85 -13.47
N VAL A 167 -10.54 5.32 -12.74
CA VAL A 167 -10.52 3.91 -12.34
C VAL A 167 -11.52 3.68 -11.21
N HIS A 168 -12.37 2.67 -11.37
CA HIS A 168 -13.40 2.31 -10.39
C HIS A 168 -12.98 1.14 -9.51
N VAL A 169 -12.18 0.23 -10.08
CA VAL A 169 -11.71 -0.99 -9.41
C VAL A 169 -10.20 -1.13 -9.57
N ALA A 170 -9.50 -1.26 -8.45
CA ALA A 170 -8.09 -1.63 -8.42
C ALA A 170 -7.98 -3.14 -8.20
N LEU A 171 -7.54 -3.86 -9.23
CA LEU A 171 -7.17 -5.27 -9.14
C LEU A 171 -5.74 -5.38 -8.64
N TRP A 172 -5.58 -5.70 -7.36
CA TRP A 172 -4.27 -5.78 -6.72
C TRP A 172 -3.70 -7.19 -6.77
N VAL A 173 -2.68 -7.40 -7.60
CA VAL A 173 -2.06 -8.70 -7.83
C VAL A 173 -0.87 -8.90 -6.89
N ILE A 174 -0.96 -9.92 -6.05
CA ILE A 174 0.07 -10.33 -5.10
C ILE A 174 0.57 -11.71 -5.49
N LYS A 175 1.89 -11.84 -5.62
CA LYS A 175 2.54 -13.15 -5.76
C LYS A 175 2.59 -13.81 -4.39
N ALA A 176 1.86 -14.91 -4.22
CA ALA A 176 1.62 -15.48 -2.89
C ALA A 176 2.89 -16.02 -2.20
N ASN A 177 3.89 -16.43 -2.98
CA ASN A 177 5.19 -16.89 -2.48
C ASN A 177 6.29 -15.82 -2.55
N ASP A 178 5.94 -14.55 -2.73
CA ASP A 178 6.93 -13.47 -2.66
C ASP A 178 7.45 -13.33 -1.23
N ILE A 179 8.77 -13.41 -1.05
CA ILE A 179 9.40 -13.34 0.29
C ILE A 179 9.04 -12.06 1.05
N ARG A 180 8.81 -10.94 0.34
CA ARG A 180 8.42 -9.67 0.97
C ARG A 180 6.97 -9.71 1.46
N PHE A 181 6.10 -10.41 0.73
CA PHE A 181 4.73 -10.65 1.16
C PHE A 181 4.71 -11.63 2.34
N VAL A 182 5.44 -12.75 2.24
CA VAL A 182 5.58 -13.75 3.30
C VAL A 182 6.16 -13.14 4.57
N ASN A 183 7.13 -12.23 4.47
CA ASN A 183 7.75 -11.57 5.64
C ASN A 183 6.99 -10.32 6.12
N GLY A 184 5.84 -9.98 5.52
CA GLY A 184 4.97 -8.89 6.02
C GLY A 184 5.34 -7.47 5.57
N HIS A 185 6.43 -7.28 4.82
CA HIS A 185 6.82 -5.96 4.30
C HIS A 185 5.76 -5.29 3.41
N TYR A 186 4.83 -6.07 2.85
CA TYR A 186 3.69 -5.55 2.10
C TYR A 186 2.72 -4.75 2.96
N LEU A 187 2.53 -5.13 4.23
CA LEU A 187 1.50 -4.53 5.08
C LEU A 187 1.79 -3.05 5.33
N ASP A 188 3.02 -2.72 5.73
CA ASP A 188 3.41 -1.35 6.06
C ASP A 188 3.37 -0.44 4.83
N LYS A 189 3.86 -0.96 3.70
CA LYS A 189 3.96 -0.19 2.45
C LYS A 189 2.61 -0.03 1.76
N PHE A 190 1.70 -1.00 1.91
CA PHE A 190 0.39 -0.95 1.27
C PHE A 190 -0.64 -0.12 2.04
N ASN A 191 -0.38 0.21 3.33
CA ASN A 191 -1.26 1.06 4.12
C ASN A 191 -1.56 2.41 3.45
N PHE A 192 -0.54 3.05 2.87
CA PHE A 192 -0.69 4.29 2.13
C PHE A 192 -1.61 4.12 0.92
N VAL A 193 -1.34 3.12 0.08
CA VAL A 193 -2.12 2.83 -1.13
C VAL A 193 -3.57 2.55 -0.78
N ARG A 194 -3.81 1.71 0.23
CA ARG A 194 -5.14 1.41 0.74
C ARG A 194 -5.89 2.67 1.18
N GLN A 195 -5.23 3.54 1.95
CA GLN A 195 -5.85 4.78 2.40
C GLN A 195 -6.23 5.67 1.21
N LYS A 196 -5.35 5.79 0.22
CA LYS A 196 -5.59 6.61 -0.98
C LYS A 196 -6.71 6.07 -1.86
N LEU A 197 -6.71 4.77 -2.15
CA LEU A 197 -7.78 4.12 -2.92
C LEU A 197 -9.13 4.26 -2.22
N ASN A 198 -9.17 4.10 -0.90
CA ASN A 198 -10.39 4.31 -0.11
C ASN A 198 -10.88 5.76 -0.12
N MET A 199 -9.97 6.74 -0.03
CA MET A 199 -10.32 8.17 -0.13
C MET A 199 -10.92 8.52 -1.49
N GLU A 200 -10.46 7.87 -2.56
CA GLU A 200 -10.96 8.07 -3.92
C GLU A 200 -12.19 7.21 -4.25
N GLY A 201 -12.70 6.40 -3.29
CA GLY A 201 -13.85 5.52 -3.52
C GLY A 201 -13.56 4.34 -4.44
N VAL A 202 -12.29 4.02 -4.69
CA VAL A 202 -11.87 2.93 -5.58
C VAL A 202 -11.98 1.59 -4.85
N THR A 203 -12.67 0.63 -5.46
CA THR A 203 -12.82 -0.71 -4.87
C THR A 203 -11.56 -1.54 -5.07
N ILE A 204 -11.02 -2.12 -4.00
CA ILE A 204 -9.84 -2.98 -4.06
C ILE A 204 -10.28 -4.44 -4.16
N VAL A 205 -9.90 -5.11 -5.26
CA VAL A 205 -10.06 -6.55 -5.46
C VAL A 205 -8.68 -7.20 -5.46
N THR A 206 -8.45 -8.12 -4.52
CA THR A 206 -7.15 -8.73 -4.32
C THR A 206 -7.07 -10.06 -5.04
N VAL A 207 -5.99 -10.26 -5.79
CA VAL A 207 -5.73 -11.48 -6.53
C VAL A 207 -4.38 -12.05 -6.12
N LEU A 208 -4.41 -13.23 -5.49
CA LEU A 208 -3.20 -13.99 -5.19
C LEU A 208 -2.87 -14.90 -6.37
N THR A 209 -1.69 -14.73 -6.96
CA THR A 209 -1.18 -15.59 -8.01
C THR A 209 -0.20 -16.63 -7.45
N HIS A 210 0.11 -17.63 -8.27
CA HIS A 210 1.02 -18.73 -7.93
C HIS A 210 0.47 -19.65 -6.84
N ASP A 211 -0.85 -19.84 -6.81
CA ASP A 211 -1.54 -20.81 -5.93
C ASP A 211 -1.05 -22.25 -6.13
N ASP A 212 -0.57 -22.58 -7.33
CA ASP A 212 0.03 -23.86 -7.68
C ASP A 212 1.29 -24.18 -6.85
N LYS A 213 1.89 -23.17 -6.23
CA LYS A 213 3.10 -23.30 -5.42
C LYS A 213 2.85 -23.32 -3.92
N LEU A 214 1.58 -23.32 -3.49
CA LEU A 214 1.18 -23.29 -2.09
C LEU A 214 0.45 -24.58 -1.72
N ASP A 215 0.74 -25.10 -0.54
CA ASP A 215 -0.10 -26.11 0.08
C ASP A 215 -1.43 -25.53 0.62
N SER A 216 -2.24 -26.37 1.27
CA SER A 216 -3.55 -25.95 1.77
C SER A 216 -3.48 -24.98 2.96
N GLU A 217 -2.46 -25.12 3.82
CA GLU A 217 -2.28 -24.27 5.00
C GLU A 217 -1.67 -22.92 4.57
N GLU A 218 -0.60 -22.96 3.77
CA GLU A 218 0.06 -21.78 3.19
C GLU A 218 -0.92 -20.93 2.40
N ARG A 219 -1.84 -21.55 1.64
CA ARG A 219 -2.88 -20.84 0.89
C ARG A 219 -3.87 -20.10 1.78
N ASN A 220 -4.29 -20.72 2.87
CA ASN A 220 -5.23 -20.09 3.79
C ASN A 220 -4.57 -18.93 4.54
N GLU A 221 -3.31 -19.09 4.93
CA GLU A 221 -2.54 -18.03 5.57
C GLU A 221 -2.24 -16.88 4.59
N ALA A 222 -1.85 -17.19 3.35
CA ALA A 222 -1.67 -16.20 2.29
C ALA A 222 -2.95 -15.41 2.03
N LYS A 223 -4.13 -16.06 1.99
CA LYS A 223 -5.43 -15.38 1.86
C LYS A 223 -5.68 -14.42 3.02
N LYS A 224 -5.46 -14.88 4.25
CA LYS A 224 -5.66 -14.08 5.46
C LYS A 224 -4.77 -12.85 5.44
N LYS A 225 -3.48 -13.05 5.19
CA LYS A 225 -2.49 -11.98 5.10
C LYS A 225 -2.79 -11.01 3.97
N ALA A 226 -3.22 -11.50 2.81
CA ALA A 226 -3.59 -10.65 1.68
C ALA A 226 -4.79 -9.76 2.01
N MET A 227 -5.80 -10.28 2.71
CA MET A 227 -6.94 -9.49 3.20
C MET A 227 -6.48 -8.41 4.18
N GLU A 228 -5.56 -8.73 5.10
CA GLU A 228 -5.03 -7.77 6.06
C GLU A 228 -4.23 -6.64 5.38
N VAL A 229 -3.36 -7.00 4.44
CA VAL A 229 -2.57 -6.06 3.63
C VAL A 229 -3.52 -5.14 2.87
N THR A 230 -4.42 -5.71 2.08
CA THR A 230 -5.21 -4.93 1.11
C THR A 230 -6.45 -4.28 1.70
N GLY A 231 -6.92 -4.73 2.85
CA GLY A 231 -8.21 -4.35 3.43
C GLY A 231 -9.42 -4.94 2.68
N SER A 232 -9.20 -5.84 1.72
CA SER A 232 -10.27 -6.48 0.96
C SER A 232 -11.10 -7.43 1.80
N LYS A 233 -12.40 -7.50 1.50
CA LYS A 233 -13.28 -8.53 2.08
C LYS A 233 -12.98 -9.90 1.47
N ARG A 234 -13.35 -10.97 2.16
CA ARG A 234 -13.25 -12.35 1.64
C ARG A 234 -13.88 -12.53 0.25
N ALA A 235 -15.00 -11.85 -0.03
CA ALA A 235 -15.69 -11.89 -1.33
C ALA A 235 -14.93 -11.15 -2.45
N GLN A 236 -13.92 -10.35 -2.09
CA GLN A 236 -13.07 -9.56 -2.98
C GLN A 236 -11.62 -10.08 -3.01
N THR A 237 -11.36 -11.26 -2.42
CA THR A 237 -10.04 -11.89 -2.41
C THR A 237 -10.10 -13.20 -3.16
N PHE A 238 -9.46 -13.21 -4.32
CA PHE A 238 -9.42 -14.34 -5.23
C PHE A 238 -8.03 -14.94 -5.27
N VAL A 239 -7.98 -16.24 -5.54
CA VAL A 239 -6.73 -16.97 -5.66
C VAL A 239 -6.71 -17.65 -7.01
N PHE A 240 -5.54 -17.56 -7.65
CA PHE A 240 -5.36 -17.86 -9.05
C PHE A 240 -4.12 -18.73 -9.22
N ALA A 241 -4.32 -19.96 -9.70
CA ALA A 241 -3.26 -20.69 -10.36
C ALA A 241 -3.17 -20.16 -11.79
N ASN A 242 -1.97 -19.83 -12.27
CA ASN A 242 -1.82 -19.49 -13.69
C ASN A 242 -2.35 -20.67 -14.52
N TRP A 243 -3.06 -20.36 -15.62
CA TRP A 243 -3.54 -21.38 -16.56
C TRP A 243 -2.33 -22.08 -17.22
N LEU A 244 -1.84 -23.13 -16.57
CA LEU A 244 -1.11 -24.20 -17.25
C LEU A 244 -2.18 -24.93 -18.04
N GLY A 245 -2.24 -24.68 -19.35
CA GLY A 245 -3.08 -25.51 -20.23
C GLY A 245 -2.78 -26.97 -19.95
N GLU A 246 -3.84 -27.79 -20.01
CA GLU A 246 -3.80 -29.24 -19.96
C GLU A 246 -2.50 -29.79 -20.58
N GLN A 247 -1.93 -30.80 -19.92
CA GLN A 247 -0.84 -31.63 -20.43
C GLN A 247 -0.98 -31.82 -21.96
N GLU A 248 -0.19 -31.08 -22.73
CA GLU A 248 0.36 -31.60 -23.96
C GLU A 248 1.78 -32.02 -23.62
N ASP A 249 2.05 -33.29 -23.85
CA ASP A 249 3.35 -33.92 -23.73
C ASP A 249 4.44 -32.97 -24.20
N TYR A 250 5.31 -32.53 -23.28
CA TYR A 250 6.65 -32.16 -23.68
C TYR A 250 7.34 -33.46 -24.09
N ASP A 251 7.20 -33.76 -25.39
CA ASP A 251 8.08 -34.70 -26.07
C ASP A 251 9.51 -34.24 -25.78
N THR A 252 10.20 -35.03 -24.94
CA THR A 252 11.62 -34.83 -24.60
C THR A 252 12.53 -35.29 -25.74
N SER A 253 12.02 -35.49 -26.95
CA SER A 253 12.82 -35.78 -28.11
C SER A 253 12.91 -34.58 -29.07
N LEU A 254 14.14 -34.34 -29.54
CA LEU A 254 14.52 -33.42 -30.61
C LEU A 254 14.87 -31.98 -30.19
N ASN A 255 16.02 -31.85 -29.52
CA ASN A 255 17.17 -31.19 -30.13
C ASN A 255 18.46 -31.58 -29.39
N GLU A 256 18.83 -32.85 -29.51
CA GLU A 256 20.25 -33.17 -29.60
C GLU A 256 20.72 -32.69 -30.98
N ASN A 257 21.52 -31.62 -31.00
CA ASN A 257 22.59 -31.53 -31.98
C ASN A 257 23.90 -31.28 -31.23
N PRO A 258 24.79 -32.30 -31.18
CA PRO A 258 26.02 -32.30 -30.42
C PRO A 258 27.16 -31.72 -31.26
N SER A 259 27.58 -30.50 -30.95
CA SER A 259 28.91 -30.01 -31.34
C SER A 259 29.22 -28.75 -30.55
N ASP A 260 29.80 -28.93 -29.36
CA ASP A 260 31.05 -28.26 -28.94
C ASP A 260 31.26 -28.47 -27.45
N VAL A 261 31.68 -29.70 -27.12
CA VAL A 261 32.34 -30.03 -25.86
C VAL A 261 33.82 -29.73 -26.03
N HIS A 262 34.32 -28.66 -25.41
CA HIS A 262 35.46 -28.68 -24.48
C HIS A 262 36.10 -27.31 -24.26
N LYS A 263 36.53 -27.09 -22.99
CA LYS A 263 37.39 -26.03 -22.43
C LYS A 263 36.59 -24.80 -21.96
N ASP A 264 36.53 -24.41 -20.69
CA ASP A 264 37.43 -24.64 -19.55
C ASP A 264 36.64 -24.68 -18.23
N PHE A 265 36.85 -25.75 -17.45
CA PHE A 265 36.60 -25.76 -16.00
C PHE A 265 37.89 -25.30 -15.33
N VAL A 266 37.84 -24.17 -14.62
CA VAL A 266 38.80 -23.87 -13.56
C VAL A 266 38.00 -23.64 -12.29
N ASP A 267 38.19 -24.58 -11.36
CA ASP A 267 37.76 -24.55 -9.96
C ASP A 267 37.99 -23.19 -9.32
N HIS A 268 36.92 -22.53 -8.84
CA HIS A 268 36.99 -21.66 -7.68
C HIS A 268 35.89 -22.09 -6.70
N GLN A 269 36.30 -22.81 -5.66
CA GLN A 269 35.50 -23.09 -4.46
C GLN A 269 34.96 -21.77 -3.88
N PRO A 270 33.69 -21.67 -3.45
CA PRO A 270 33.24 -20.53 -2.68
C PRO A 270 33.86 -20.62 -1.28
N ALA A 271 34.62 -19.59 -0.91
CA ALA A 271 35.09 -19.40 0.45
C ALA A 271 33.89 -19.23 1.39
N GLU A 272 33.81 -20.10 2.40
CA GLU A 272 32.95 -19.93 3.56
C GLU A 272 33.40 -18.67 4.33
N GLU A 273 32.73 -17.54 4.09
CA GLU A 273 32.76 -16.43 5.03
C GLU A 273 31.82 -16.75 6.21
N ASN A 274 32.45 -17.25 7.27
CA ASN A 274 31.92 -17.19 8.63
C ASN A 274 31.50 -15.75 8.98
N LYS A 275 30.21 -15.43 8.85
CA LYS A 275 29.61 -14.27 9.51
C LYS A 275 29.04 -14.70 10.85
N ASN A 276 29.74 -14.26 11.90
CA ASN A 276 29.28 -14.30 13.28
C ASN A 276 27.83 -13.82 13.41
N PRO A 277 26.98 -14.49 14.22
CA PRO A 277 25.65 -14.02 14.54
C PRO A 277 25.74 -12.95 15.64
N SER A 278 26.07 -11.73 15.25
CA SER A 278 25.94 -10.55 16.11
C SER A 278 25.70 -9.31 15.27
N GLU A 279 24.69 -9.36 14.39
CA GLU A 279 24.04 -8.12 13.97
C GLU A 279 23.03 -7.77 15.07
N GLU A 280 23.47 -6.91 16.00
CA GLU A 280 22.57 -6.16 16.86
C GLU A 280 21.47 -5.56 15.98
N MET A 281 20.21 -5.96 16.21
CA MET A 281 19.08 -5.27 15.60
C MET A 281 19.16 -3.80 16.04
N THR A 282 19.58 -2.93 15.13
CA THR A 282 19.60 -1.49 15.36
C THR A 282 18.16 -1.03 15.39
N PHE A 283 17.56 -1.03 16.57
CA PHE A 283 16.29 -0.37 16.82
C PHE A 283 16.38 1.09 16.34
N VAL A 284 15.34 1.53 15.62
CA VAL A 284 15.23 2.91 15.14
C VAL A 284 14.73 3.77 16.30
N TYR A 285 15.47 4.81 16.62
CA TYR A 285 15.06 5.77 17.66
C TYR A 285 13.92 6.65 17.12
N THR A 286 12.87 6.85 17.92
CA THR A 286 11.63 7.49 17.48
C THR A 286 11.31 8.72 18.33
N VAL A 287 10.95 9.84 17.70
CA VAL A 287 10.59 11.10 18.37
C VAL A 287 9.18 11.53 17.95
N PHE A 288 8.33 11.86 18.93
CA PHE A 288 7.00 12.42 18.70
C PHE A 288 6.95 13.87 19.18
N PHE A 289 6.54 14.80 18.32
CA PHE A 289 6.21 16.18 18.68
C PHE A 289 4.69 16.36 18.58
N ILE A 290 4.02 16.60 19.71
CA ILE A 290 2.56 16.53 19.82
C ILE A 290 1.98 17.89 20.18
N GLU A 291 1.05 18.39 19.35
CA GLU A 291 0.15 19.49 19.66
C GLU A 291 -0.96 19.00 20.61
N TRP A 292 -0.84 19.28 21.90
CA TRP A 292 -1.71 18.73 22.94
C TRP A 292 -3.19 19.08 22.76
N GLU A 293 -3.48 20.35 22.49
CA GLU A 293 -4.83 20.90 22.48
C GLU A 293 -5.74 20.18 21.48
N ALA A 294 -5.15 19.76 20.36
CA ALA A 294 -5.84 19.07 19.29
C ALA A 294 -5.78 17.53 19.42
N CYS A 295 -4.85 16.98 20.21
CA CYS A 295 -4.53 15.54 20.26
C CYS A 295 -4.56 14.96 21.69
N LYS A 296 -5.53 15.37 22.53
CA LYS A 296 -5.55 15.03 23.97
C LYS A 296 -5.54 13.53 24.27
N ASP A 297 -6.21 12.72 23.44
CA ASP A 297 -6.31 11.27 23.66
C ASP A 297 -5.10 10.49 23.13
N PHE A 298 -4.16 11.12 22.41
CA PHE A 298 -3.06 10.43 21.73
C PHE A 298 -2.16 9.61 22.67
N LEU A 299 -2.00 10.07 23.92
CA LEU A 299 -1.17 9.44 24.96
C LEU A 299 -1.99 8.75 26.06
N ARG A 300 -3.30 8.63 25.87
CA ARG A 300 -4.21 8.29 26.96
C ARG A 300 -4.09 6.83 27.43
N ASP A 301 -3.82 6.69 28.73
CA ASP A 301 -3.67 5.43 29.46
C ASP A 301 -2.54 4.52 28.92
N ILE A 302 -1.53 5.10 28.28
CA ILE A 302 -0.40 4.34 27.74
C ILE A 302 0.63 4.05 28.84
N ARG A 303 1.03 2.80 28.94
CA ARG A 303 2.07 2.33 29.86
C ARG A 303 3.39 2.16 29.11
N PHE A 304 4.37 2.97 29.49
CA PHE A 304 5.73 2.92 28.98
C PHE A 304 6.61 1.97 29.81
N PRO A 305 7.57 1.28 29.16
CA PRO A 305 8.54 0.44 29.85
C PRO A 305 9.65 1.29 30.50
N ALA A 306 10.55 0.66 31.24
CA ALA A 306 11.64 1.35 31.93
C ALA A 306 12.75 1.81 30.96
N ARG A 307 12.94 1.08 29.85
CA ARG A 307 13.80 1.45 28.73
C ARG A 307 12.99 1.52 27.45
N THR A 308 13.08 2.64 26.75
CA THR A 308 12.44 2.83 25.46
C THR A 308 13.37 3.64 24.55
N GLN A 309 13.20 3.49 23.25
CA GLN A 309 13.86 4.33 22.25
C GLN A 309 12.92 5.41 21.72
N ILE A 310 11.82 5.65 22.45
CA ILE A 310 10.80 6.63 22.12
C ILE A 310 10.98 7.85 22.99
N GLU A 311 11.05 9.02 22.37
CA GLU A 311 11.05 10.32 23.03
C GLU A 311 9.79 11.09 22.63
N VAL A 312 9.06 11.61 23.61
CA VAL A 312 7.77 12.27 23.37
C VAL A 312 7.82 13.71 23.88
N HIS A 313 7.60 14.68 23.01
CA HIS A 313 7.50 16.10 23.31
C HIS A 313 6.05 16.53 23.17
N VAL A 314 5.43 16.94 24.28
CA VAL A 314 4.06 17.43 24.31
C VAL A 314 4.08 18.94 24.48
N PHE A 315 3.57 19.66 23.49
CA PHE A 315 3.45 21.11 23.51
C PHE A 315 2.03 21.48 23.91
N HIS A 316 1.90 22.36 24.89
CA HIS A 316 0.61 22.81 25.38
C HIS A 316 0.62 24.30 25.67
N ARG A 317 -0.57 24.88 25.68
CA ARG A 317 -0.77 26.30 25.94
C ARG A 317 -0.51 26.64 27.41
N LYS A 318 -0.12 27.89 27.67
CA LYS A 318 0.19 28.40 29.01
C LYS A 318 -0.96 28.24 30.01
N ASP A 319 -2.17 28.46 29.54
CA ASP A 319 -3.43 28.41 30.30
C ASP A 319 -4.09 27.02 30.25
N THR A 320 -3.42 26.00 29.69
CA THR A 320 -3.92 24.62 29.69
C THR A 320 -3.98 24.08 31.13
N ASP A 321 -5.10 23.45 31.46
CA ASP A 321 -5.37 22.89 32.79
C ASP A 321 -4.31 21.84 33.17
N GLN A 322 -3.55 22.15 34.22
CA GLN A 322 -2.49 21.31 34.74
C GLN A 322 -3.01 20.00 35.35
N ASN A 323 -4.23 19.97 35.88
CA ASN A 323 -4.83 18.74 36.39
C ASN A 323 -5.21 17.80 35.24
N GLN A 324 -5.72 18.34 34.14
CA GLN A 324 -5.96 17.58 32.92
C GLN A 324 -4.64 17.02 32.34
N LEU A 325 -3.58 17.84 32.26
CA LEU A 325 -2.26 17.39 31.78
C LEU A 325 -1.64 16.30 32.66
N ARG A 326 -1.84 16.34 33.98
CA ARG A 326 -1.32 15.33 34.92
C ARG A 326 -2.10 14.02 34.87
N SER A 327 -3.41 14.08 34.62
CA SER A 327 -4.25 12.88 34.53
C SER A 327 -4.09 12.16 33.20
N MET A 328 -3.90 12.88 32.10
CA MET A 328 -3.87 12.28 30.77
C MET A 328 -2.47 11.95 30.23
N ILE A 329 -1.43 12.68 30.66
CA ILE A 329 -0.06 12.44 30.20
C ILE A 329 0.72 11.67 31.28
N PRO A 330 1.16 10.43 30.99
CA PRO A 330 1.96 9.63 31.93
C PRO A 330 3.22 10.37 32.38
N ASP A 331 3.51 10.35 33.68
CA ASP A 331 4.81 10.80 34.21
C ASP A 331 5.75 9.60 34.28
N LYS A 332 6.53 9.40 33.21
CA LYS A 332 7.44 8.26 33.04
C LYS A 332 8.85 8.72 32.70
N ARG A 333 9.82 8.05 33.32
CA ARG A 333 11.25 8.31 33.20
C ARG A 333 11.98 7.02 32.88
N HIS A 334 13.04 7.14 32.11
CA HIS A 334 14.02 6.08 31.92
C HIS A 334 14.71 5.75 33.25
N HIS A 335 15.36 4.58 33.30
CA HIS A 335 16.16 4.15 34.45
C HIS A 335 17.29 5.14 34.84
N ASP A 336 17.77 5.96 33.91
CA ASP A 336 18.79 7.00 34.13
C ASP A 336 18.19 8.34 34.62
N GLY A 337 16.88 8.39 34.86
CA GLY A 337 16.15 9.55 35.37
C GLY A 337 15.65 10.53 34.31
N ARG A 338 16.00 10.33 33.03
CA ARG A 338 15.53 11.20 31.92
C ARG A 338 14.04 11.00 31.66
N PRO A 339 13.24 12.07 31.47
CA PRO A 339 11.83 11.93 31.13
C PRO A 339 11.65 11.33 29.74
N ILE A 340 10.79 10.30 29.63
CA ILE A 340 10.36 9.75 28.34
C ILE A 340 9.42 10.75 27.65
N ILE A 341 8.58 11.43 28.45
CA ILE A 341 7.66 12.46 27.99
C ILE A 341 8.06 13.82 28.55
N MET A 342 8.44 14.73 27.68
CA MET A 342 8.74 16.14 27.98
C MET A 342 7.53 17.02 27.68
N LYS A 343 7.20 17.90 28.61
CA LYS A 343 6.10 18.86 28.48
C LYS A 343 6.67 20.25 28.26
N HIS A 344 6.20 20.93 27.20
CA HIS A 344 6.65 22.26 26.81
C HIS A 344 5.45 23.21 26.84
N SER A 345 5.50 24.21 27.72
CA SER A 345 4.44 25.22 27.80
C SER A 345 4.74 26.42 26.89
N SER A 346 3.72 26.91 26.20
CA SER A 346 3.82 28.19 25.49
C SER A 346 4.03 29.36 26.46
N LEU A 347 4.65 30.44 25.96
CA LEU A 347 4.87 31.65 26.75
C LEU A 347 3.59 32.51 26.88
N THR A 348 2.65 32.34 25.96
CA THR A 348 1.40 33.10 25.85
C THR A 348 0.20 32.17 25.73
N SER A 349 -1.00 32.67 26.02
CA SER A 349 -2.27 31.95 25.82
C SER A 349 -2.86 32.15 24.41
N PHE A 350 -2.06 32.63 23.45
CA PHE A 350 -2.53 32.86 22.08
C PHE A 350 -2.89 31.51 21.40
N PRO A 351 -3.98 31.43 20.62
CA PRO A 351 -4.46 30.16 20.06
C PRO A 351 -3.40 29.37 19.28
N ASN A 352 -2.49 30.05 18.57
CA ASN A 352 -1.46 29.40 17.74
C ASN A 352 -0.07 29.34 18.41
N ALA A 353 0.06 29.74 19.68
CA ALA A 353 1.37 29.81 20.36
C ALA A 353 2.05 28.44 20.51
N VAL A 354 1.26 27.36 20.52
CA VAL A 354 1.74 25.98 20.57
C VAL A 354 2.38 25.57 19.25
N GLU A 355 1.84 26.06 18.13
CA GLU A 355 2.37 25.81 16.79
C GLU A 355 3.77 26.41 16.64
N ASP A 356 3.92 27.69 16.97
CA ASP A 356 5.20 28.40 16.90
C ASP A 356 6.26 27.72 17.78
N LEU A 357 5.86 27.29 18.98
CA LEU A 357 6.74 26.60 19.92
C LEU A 357 7.19 25.24 19.38
N LEU A 358 6.27 24.45 18.82
CA LEU A 358 6.56 23.15 18.24
C LEU A 358 7.50 23.30 17.03
N VAL A 359 7.20 24.24 16.12
CA VAL A 359 8.03 24.51 14.94
C VAL A 359 9.45 24.92 15.35
N TYR A 360 9.57 25.83 16.31
CA TYR A 360 10.87 26.26 16.84
C TYR A 360 11.65 25.09 17.44
N TYR A 361 11.00 24.29 18.28
CA TYR A 361 11.65 23.19 19.00
C TYR A 361 12.07 22.06 18.05
N ALA A 362 11.18 21.62 17.17
CA ALA A 362 11.48 20.59 16.19
C ALA A 362 12.59 21.01 15.22
N SER A 363 12.61 22.28 14.78
CA SER A 363 13.64 22.80 13.86
C SER A 363 15.02 22.97 14.52
N SER A 364 15.05 23.12 15.85
CA SER A 364 16.30 23.26 16.62
C SER A 364 16.70 21.99 17.35
N PHE A 365 15.95 20.89 17.18
CA PHE A 365 16.23 19.62 17.82
C PHE A 365 17.49 18.97 17.24
N ASP A 366 18.34 18.45 18.12
CA ASP A 366 19.61 17.81 17.74
C ASP A 366 19.40 16.34 17.36
N PHE A 367 19.00 16.10 16.11
CA PHE A 367 18.84 14.75 15.56
C PHE A 367 20.16 13.99 15.36
N SER A 368 21.31 14.67 15.46
CA SER A 368 22.61 14.05 15.16
C SER A 368 23.02 12.96 16.16
N ARG A 369 22.37 12.92 17.32
CA ARG A 369 22.57 11.93 18.38
C ARG A 369 22.10 10.52 18.01
N HIS A 370 21.28 10.40 16.96
CA HIS A 370 20.61 9.15 16.60
C HIS A 370 20.88 8.78 15.15
N LYS A 371 21.06 7.48 14.89
CA LYS A 371 21.27 6.97 13.54
C LYS A 371 19.90 6.82 12.86
N LYS A 372 19.52 7.83 12.08
CA LYS A 372 18.27 7.86 11.30
C LYS A 372 17.00 7.83 12.15
N PRO A 373 16.74 8.84 13.00
CA PRO A 373 15.53 8.85 13.83
C PRO A 373 14.27 9.04 12.98
N ASP A 374 13.21 8.35 13.40
CA ASP A 374 11.85 8.57 12.89
C ASP A 374 11.17 9.67 13.71
N VAL A 375 10.79 10.75 13.03
CA VAL A 375 10.16 11.92 13.64
C VAL A 375 8.70 12.00 13.25
N TYR A 376 7.83 12.19 14.22
CA TYR A 376 6.39 12.24 14.04
C TYR A 376 5.83 13.56 14.58
N LEU A 377 5.29 14.39 13.68
CA LEU A 377 4.63 15.65 13.97
C LEU A 377 3.12 15.39 14.09
N VAL A 378 2.61 15.40 15.32
CA VAL A 378 1.23 15.02 15.63
C VAL A 378 0.38 16.27 15.82
N SER A 379 -0.62 16.43 14.97
CA SER A 379 -1.57 17.55 14.99
C SER A 379 -3.00 17.04 14.86
N GLY A 380 -3.99 17.85 15.22
CA GLY A 380 -5.38 17.59 14.90
C GLY A 380 -5.84 18.27 13.61
N GLU A 381 -4.96 18.73 12.75
CA GLU A 381 -5.33 19.13 11.39
C GLU A 381 -4.42 18.48 10.36
N ASP A 382 -5.06 17.86 9.36
CA ASP A 382 -4.36 17.27 8.23
C ASP A 382 -3.50 18.34 7.55
N ARG A 383 -2.21 18.03 7.36
CA ARG A 383 -1.19 18.88 6.70
C ARG A 383 -0.64 20.07 7.50
N ARG A 384 -1.07 20.32 8.75
CA ARG A 384 -0.61 21.49 9.54
C ARG A 384 0.92 21.63 9.64
N TYR A 385 1.65 20.51 9.72
CA TYR A 385 3.11 20.51 9.80
C TYR A 385 3.82 19.94 8.56
N GLU A 386 3.16 19.92 7.41
CA GLU A 386 3.73 19.32 6.19
C GLU A 386 5.04 19.99 5.76
N GLU A 387 5.09 21.32 5.87
CA GLU A 387 6.26 22.09 5.48
C GLU A 387 7.42 21.93 6.46
N LEU A 388 7.12 21.85 7.76
CA LEU A 388 8.10 21.50 8.79
C LEU A 388 8.66 20.10 8.54
N ALA A 389 7.82 19.10 8.23
CA ALA A 389 8.29 17.75 7.90
C ALA A 389 9.25 17.75 6.69
N LYS A 390 8.95 18.53 5.65
CA LYS A 390 9.87 18.68 4.49
C LYS A 390 11.18 19.37 4.87
N ILE A 391 11.14 20.39 5.73
CA ILE A 391 12.34 21.06 6.22
C ILE A 391 13.22 20.09 7.00
N LEU A 392 12.64 19.28 7.90
CA LEU A 392 13.39 18.28 8.67
C LEU A 392 14.04 17.23 7.76
N ARG A 393 13.33 16.76 6.73
CA ARG A 393 13.85 15.80 5.73
C ARG A 393 14.97 16.37 4.83
N LYS A 394 15.28 17.67 4.88
CA LYS A 394 16.48 18.22 4.21
C LYS A 394 17.76 17.58 4.77
N ASP A 395 17.76 17.23 6.07
CA ASP A 395 18.75 16.30 6.59
C ASP A 395 18.34 14.87 6.20
N LYS A 396 19.07 14.27 5.25
CA LYS A 396 18.81 12.90 4.76
C LYS A 396 18.92 11.84 5.86
N ARG A 397 19.46 12.19 7.02
CA ARG A 397 19.53 11.34 8.21
C ARG A 397 18.28 11.44 9.06
N VAL A 398 17.22 12.15 8.67
CA VAL A 398 15.99 12.26 9.46
C VAL A 398 14.80 11.82 8.61
N SER A 399 14.05 10.83 9.08
CA SER A 399 12.69 10.58 8.59
C SER A 399 11.75 11.48 9.38
N ALA A 400 10.84 12.18 8.73
CA ALA A 400 9.82 12.97 9.41
C ALA A 400 8.45 12.68 8.79
N TRP A 401 7.36 12.66 9.56
CA TRP A 401 6.01 12.39 9.10
C TRP A 401 5.00 13.26 9.85
N VAL A 402 3.84 13.51 9.24
CA VAL A 402 2.73 14.22 9.89
C VAL A 402 1.60 13.23 10.16
N ILE A 403 1.03 13.26 11.37
CA ILE A 403 0.00 12.35 11.83
C ILE A 403 -1.22 13.14 12.32
N ASP A 404 -2.43 12.69 11.97
CA ASP A 404 -3.67 13.13 12.64
C ASP A 404 -3.84 12.41 13.99
N GLY A 405 -3.51 13.13 15.06
CA GLY A 405 -3.59 12.64 16.44
C GLY A 405 -5.00 12.55 17.01
N ARG A 406 -6.04 13.00 16.28
CA ARG A 406 -7.44 12.83 16.69
C ARG A 406 -7.99 11.44 16.35
N ARG A 407 -7.36 10.77 15.38
CA ARG A 407 -7.84 9.50 14.80
C ARG A 407 -6.97 8.30 15.15
N THR A 408 -5.85 8.54 15.82
CA THR A 408 -4.86 7.51 16.15
C THR A 408 -4.32 7.73 17.56
N THR A 409 -3.67 6.71 18.10
CA THR A 409 -2.95 6.74 19.37
C THR A 409 -1.46 6.50 19.13
N LEU A 410 -0.61 6.81 20.10
CA LEU A 410 0.82 6.53 19.98
C LEU A 410 1.12 5.04 19.69
N LEU A 411 0.28 4.11 20.15
CA LEU A 411 0.46 2.67 19.90
C LEU A 411 0.22 2.26 18.44
N ASP A 412 -0.46 3.08 17.65
CA ASP A 412 -0.71 2.80 16.24
C ASP A 412 0.52 3.07 15.35
N TRP A 413 1.50 3.78 15.90
CA TRP A 413 2.71 4.25 15.20
C TRP A 413 3.99 3.59 15.70
N LEU A 414 3.85 2.52 16.50
CA LEU A 414 4.95 1.70 16.98
C LEU A 414 4.83 0.30 16.39
N ASP A 415 5.95 -0.43 16.36
CA ASP A 415 5.99 -1.84 15.94
C ASP A 415 4.94 -2.65 16.71
N ALA A 416 4.08 -3.36 15.98
CA ALA A 416 3.01 -4.17 16.53
C ALA A 416 3.52 -5.26 17.48
N ASN A 417 4.74 -5.75 17.29
CA ASN A 417 5.37 -6.72 18.18
C ASN A 417 5.89 -6.08 19.48
N CYS A 418 6.06 -4.75 19.50
CA CYS A 418 6.53 -4.00 20.66
C CYS A 418 5.39 -3.31 21.41
N VAL A 419 4.12 -3.54 21.04
CA VAL A 419 2.97 -2.94 21.72
C VAL A 419 1.80 -3.89 21.89
N CYS A 420 1.06 -3.73 22.97
CA CYS A 420 -0.26 -4.34 23.14
C CYS A 420 -1.33 -3.25 23.20
N LYS A 421 -2.18 -3.18 22.17
CA LYS A 421 -3.27 -2.19 22.07
C LYS A 421 -4.39 -2.45 23.09
N MET A 422 -4.64 -3.72 23.44
CA MET A 422 -5.65 -4.10 24.43
C MET A 422 -5.24 -3.69 25.85
N CYS A 423 -3.98 -3.97 26.21
CA CYS A 423 -3.41 -3.64 27.52
C CYS A 423 -2.83 -2.22 27.59
N LYS A 424 -2.83 -1.47 26.47
CA LYS A 424 -2.19 -0.17 26.29
C LYS A 424 -0.75 -0.13 26.82
N PHE A 425 0.05 -1.11 26.43
CA PHE A 425 1.40 -1.31 26.95
C PHE A 425 2.43 -1.29 25.81
N ILE A 426 3.59 -0.69 26.08
CA ILE A 426 4.75 -0.68 25.18
C ILE A 426 5.84 -1.55 25.83
N PHE A 427 6.43 -2.45 25.06
CA PHE A 427 7.45 -3.40 25.52
C PHE A 427 8.87 -2.90 25.21
N GLU A 428 9.88 -3.40 25.95
CA GLU A 428 11.28 -3.05 25.69
C GLU A 428 11.80 -3.71 24.42
N SER A 429 11.22 -4.85 24.04
CA SER A 429 11.57 -5.60 22.84
C SER A 429 10.35 -6.31 22.23
N ALA A 430 10.47 -6.65 20.94
CA ALA A 430 9.47 -7.45 20.24
C ALA A 430 9.24 -8.83 20.90
N HIS A 431 10.29 -9.40 21.49
CA HIS A 431 10.20 -10.70 22.18
C HIS A 431 9.26 -10.64 23.38
N GLU A 432 9.35 -9.58 24.20
CA GLU A 432 8.45 -9.39 25.35
C GLU A 432 6.99 -9.20 24.93
N GLY A 433 6.75 -8.50 23.81
CA GLY A 433 5.39 -8.27 23.33
C GLY A 433 4.74 -9.54 22.77
N VAL A 434 5.50 -10.36 22.04
CA VAL A 434 5.02 -11.69 21.58
C VAL A 434 4.72 -12.59 22.78
N GLN A 435 5.63 -12.66 23.77
CA GLN A 435 5.41 -13.45 24.98
C GLN A 435 4.16 -12.99 25.74
N HIS A 436 3.94 -11.67 25.87
CA HIS A 436 2.74 -11.14 26.50
C HIS A 436 1.47 -11.54 25.74
N TYR A 437 1.49 -11.51 24.42
CA TYR A 437 0.34 -11.87 23.60
C TYR A 437 -0.03 -13.35 23.78
N ASP A 438 0.96 -14.24 23.75
CA ASP A 438 0.78 -15.67 23.94
C ASP A 438 0.23 -16.00 25.34
N GLU A 439 0.72 -15.31 26.37
CA GLU A 439 0.31 -15.56 27.76
C GLU A 439 -1.08 -15.01 28.13
N PHE A 440 -1.44 -13.83 27.61
CA PHE A 440 -2.60 -13.06 28.07
C PHE A 440 -3.72 -12.89 27.04
N HIS A 441 -3.47 -13.14 25.75
CA HIS A 441 -4.46 -12.92 24.68
C HIS A 441 -4.75 -14.16 23.82
N MET A 442 -3.91 -15.19 23.88
CA MET A 442 -4.07 -16.42 23.09
C MET A 442 -4.76 -17.59 23.83
N LYS A 443 -5.34 -17.34 25.02
CA LYS A 443 -6.12 -18.31 25.80
C LYS A 443 -7.61 -18.21 25.61
#